data_AF-A0AAY5KK16-F1
#
_entry.id   AF-A0AAY5KK16-F1
#
_cell.length_a   1.000
_cell.length_b   1.000
_cell.length_c   1.000
_cell.angle_alpha   90.00
_cell.angle_beta   90.00
_cell.angle_gamma   90.00
#
_symmetry.space_group_name_H-M   'P 1'
#
loop_
_entity.id
_entity.type
_entity.pdbx_description
1 polymer ?
#
loop_
_entity_poly.entity_id
_entity_poly.type
_entity_poly.pdbx_seq_one_letter_code
_entity_poly.pdbx_strand_id
1 'polypeptide(L)'
;MIMRKVRDQPRTTWQDLVNDLKRAGNTVSKRTISNTQRRHGLKSCSARKVPLLKPVHVQARLKFANDHLDDPEEEWEKLVWSDETKIELFGLNSTVFASY
;
A
#
# COMPACT_ATOMS: atom_id res chain seq x y z
N MET A 1 -20.81 -6.89 8.58
CA MET A 1 -20.71 -6.19 7.28
C MET A 1 -19.45 -5.35 7.16
N ILE A 2 -19.22 -4.39 8.07
CA ILE A 2 -18.07 -3.46 8.04
C ILE A 2 -16.72 -4.20 7.94
N MET A 3 -16.46 -5.16 8.83
CA MET A 3 -15.17 -5.87 8.88
C MET A 3 -14.90 -6.72 7.63
N ARG A 4 -15.92 -7.37 7.09
CA ARG A 4 -15.81 -8.16 5.86
C ARG A 4 -15.42 -7.26 4.69
N LYS A 5 -16.14 -6.15 4.50
CA LYS A 5 -15.88 -5.22 3.40
C LYS A 5 -14.51 -4.54 3.51
N VAL A 6 -14.10 -4.12 4.71
CA VAL A 6 -12.77 -3.51 4.91
C VAL A 6 -11.64 -4.52 4.65
N ARG A 7 -11.86 -5.82 4.93
CA ARG A 7 -10.88 -6.87 4.65
C ARG A 7 -10.79 -7.18 3.15
N ASP A 8 -11.92 -7.27 2.47
CA ASP A 8 -11.97 -7.57 1.03
C ASP A 8 -11.49 -6.38 0.19
N GLN A 9 -11.78 -5.15 0.64
CA GLN A 9 -11.46 -3.90 -0.04
C GLN A 9 -10.84 -2.91 0.96
N PRO A 10 -9.52 -3.00 1.22
CA PRO A 10 -8.85 -2.17 2.23
C PRO A 10 -8.80 -0.67 1.88
N ARG A 11 -9.17 -0.31 0.65
CA ARG A 11 -9.32 1.09 0.18
C ARG A 11 -10.73 1.65 0.37
N THR A 12 -11.64 0.90 1.01
CA THR A 12 -13.01 1.37 1.27
C THR A 12 -12.97 2.63 2.13
N THR A 13 -13.65 3.69 1.68
CA THR A 13 -13.70 4.95 2.42
C THR A 13 -14.77 4.92 3.50
N TRP A 14 -14.71 5.89 4.42
CA TRP A 14 -15.78 6.10 5.40
C TRP A 14 -17.14 6.35 4.75
N GLN A 15 -17.18 7.06 3.61
CA GLN A 15 -18.41 7.35 2.89
C GLN A 15 -19.03 6.09 2.30
N ASP A 16 -18.20 5.21 1.72
CA ASP A 16 -18.65 3.93 1.19
C ASP A 16 -19.29 3.08 2.29
N LEU A 17 -18.65 3.00 3.46
CA LEU A 17 -19.19 2.26 4.60
C LEU A 17 -20.52 2.86 5.10
N VAL A 18 -20.64 4.18 5.15
CA VAL A 18 -21.90 4.83 5.52
C VAL A 18 -23.00 4.52 4.50
N ASN A 19 -22.68 4.58 3.21
CA ASN A 19 -23.64 4.32 2.14
C ASN A 19 -24.11 2.87 2.13
N ASP A 20 -23.22 1.90 2.35
CA ASP A 20 -23.58 0.49 2.46
C ASP A 20 -24.49 0.22 3.65
N LEU A 21 -24.18 0.81 4.80
CA LEU A 21 -24.98 0.64 6.01
C LEU A 21 -26.36 1.25 5.84
N LYS A 22 -26.46 2.44 5.22
CA LYS A 22 -27.73 3.04 4.84
C LYS A 22 -28.53 2.14 3.90
N ARG A 23 -27.89 1.54 2.89
CA ARG A 23 -28.53 0.58 1.98
C ARG A 23 -29.04 -0.67 2.70
N ALA A 24 -28.35 -1.09 3.75
CA ALA A 24 -28.77 -2.17 4.62
C ALA A 24 -29.80 -1.74 5.70
N GLY A 25 -30.37 -0.54 5.61
CA GLY A 25 -31.36 -0.02 6.56
C GLY A 25 -30.79 0.53 7.87
N ASN A 26 -29.46 0.59 8.01
CA ASN A 26 -28.77 1.01 9.22
C ASN A 26 -28.19 2.42 9.07
N THR A 27 -28.78 3.40 9.76
CA THR A 27 -28.20 4.75 9.85
C THR A 27 -27.24 4.81 11.03
N VAL A 28 -25.94 4.87 10.76
CA VAL A 28 -24.91 4.97 11.81
C VAL A 28 -24.08 6.24 11.67
N SER A 29 -23.61 6.74 12.80
CA SER A 29 -22.68 7.88 12.81
C SER A 29 -21.27 7.44 12.39
N LYS A 30 -20.47 8.37 11.86
CA LYS A 30 -19.05 8.14 11.58
C LYS A 30 -18.30 7.63 12.81
N ARG A 31 -18.59 8.21 13.99
CA ARG A 31 -17.96 7.83 15.27
C ARG A 31 -18.23 6.38 15.62
N THR A 32 -19.44 5.88 15.35
CA THR A 32 -19.79 4.47 15.56
C THR A 32 -18.90 3.56 14.71
N ILE A 33 -18.79 3.84 13.41
CA ILE A 33 -17.94 3.05 12.50
C ILE A 33 -16.47 3.11 12.95
N SER A 34 -15.97 4.28 13.36
CA SER A 34 -14.59 4.43 13.82
C SER A 34 -14.29 3.66 15.11
N ASN A 35 -15.21 3.69 16.07
CA ASN A 35 -15.06 2.91 17.30
C ASN A 35 -15.07 1.41 17.02
N THR A 36 -15.94 0.94 16.11
CA THR A 36 -15.98 -0.46 15.69
C THR A 36 -14.66 -0.87 15.03
N GLN A 37 -14.13 -0.07 14.09
CA GLN A 37 -12.85 -0.36 13.45
C GLN A 37 -11.69 -0.42 14.46
N ARG A 38 -11.61 0.52 15.40
CA ARG A 38 -10.58 0.53 16.46
C ARG A 38 -10.68 -0.66 17.41
N ARG A 39 -11.90 -1.08 17.79
CA ARG A 39 -12.11 -2.30 18.60
C ARG A 39 -11.58 -3.55 17.92
N HIS A 40 -11.56 -3.57 16.59
CA HIS A 40 -10.99 -4.65 15.80
C HIS A 40 -9.54 -4.39 15.36
N GLY A 41 -8.86 -3.39 15.95
CA GLY A 41 -7.45 -3.11 15.68
C GLY A 41 -7.15 -2.42 14.35
N LEU A 42 -8.17 -1.98 13.61
CA LEU A 42 -7.97 -1.30 12.33
C LEU A 42 -7.54 0.15 12.53
N LYS A 43 -6.54 0.57 11.75
CA LYS A 43 -6.00 1.93 11.72
C LYS A 43 -6.03 2.48 10.30
N SER A 44 -6.21 3.79 10.17
CA SER A 44 -5.92 4.52 8.93
C SER A 44 -4.42 4.73 8.82
N CYS A 45 -3.82 4.49 7.65
CA CYS A 45 -2.34 4.49 7.56
C CYS A 45 -1.78 5.27 6.35
N SER A 46 -0.75 4.85 5.58
CA SER A 46 -0.63 5.31 4.18
C SER A 46 -0.16 4.34 3.08
N ALA A 47 -0.96 4.07 2.03
CA ALA A 47 -0.65 3.37 0.79
C ALA A 47 0.67 3.91 0.24
N ARG A 48 1.67 3.04 0.30
CA ARG A 48 3.01 3.34 -0.20
C ARG A 48 2.90 3.72 -1.68
N LYS A 49 3.53 4.83 -2.04
CA LYS A 49 3.72 5.23 -3.43
C LYS A 49 4.74 4.26 -4.04
N VAL A 50 4.25 3.22 -4.67
CA VAL A 50 5.08 2.25 -5.40
C VAL A 50 4.83 2.42 -6.89
N PRO A 51 5.87 2.30 -7.74
CA PRO A 51 5.68 2.29 -9.17
C PRO A 51 4.78 1.12 -9.56
N LEU A 52 3.79 1.37 -10.42
CA LEU A 52 2.93 0.31 -10.94
C LEU A 52 3.74 -0.55 -11.91
N LEU A 53 3.99 -1.80 -11.53
CA LEU A 53 4.71 -2.75 -12.36
C LEU A 53 3.74 -3.42 -13.34
N LYS A 54 4.12 -3.47 -14.62
CA LYS A 54 3.47 -4.32 -15.61
C LYS A 54 3.84 -5.79 -15.34
N PRO A 55 3.00 -6.77 -15.73
CA PRO A 55 3.31 -8.19 -15.55
C PRO A 55 4.68 -8.60 -16.11
N VAL A 56 5.08 -8.03 -17.26
CA VAL A 56 6.41 -8.26 -17.86
C VAL A 56 7.56 -7.82 -16.94
N HIS A 57 7.43 -6.69 -16.24
CA HIS A 57 8.45 -6.23 -15.29
C HIS A 57 8.50 -7.14 -14.06
N VAL A 58 7.35 -7.62 -13.59
CA VAL A 58 7.29 -8.56 -12.46
C VAL A 58 8.01 -9.86 -12.82
N GLN A 59 7.73 -10.41 -13.99
CA GLN A 59 8.38 -11.63 -14.45
C GLN A 59 9.89 -11.46 -14.63
N ALA A 60 10.33 -10.38 -15.27
CA ALA A 60 11.75 -10.10 -15.47
C ALA A 60 12.50 -9.93 -14.13
N ARG A 61 11.92 -9.19 -13.18
CA ARG A 61 12.50 -8.99 -11.85
C ARG A 61 12.55 -10.28 -11.04
N LEU A 62 11.50 -11.10 -11.10
CA LEU A 62 11.47 -12.40 -10.41
C LEU A 62 12.51 -13.35 -10.99
N LYS A 63 12.64 -13.39 -12.32
CA LYS A 63 13.66 -14.19 -13.00
C LYS A 63 15.06 -13.75 -12.56
N PHE A 64 15.37 -12.46 -12.63
CA PHE A 64 16.66 -11.93 -12.19
C PHE A 64 16.96 -12.28 -10.73
N ALA A 65 15.99 -12.11 -9.82
CA ALA A 65 16.18 -12.44 -8.41
C ALA A 65 16.43 -13.93 -8.15
N ASN A 66 15.75 -14.82 -8.89
CA ASN A 66 15.98 -16.26 -8.77
C ASN A 66 17.33 -16.67 -9.39
N ASP A 67 17.70 -16.09 -10.54
CA ASP A 67 18.94 -16.41 -11.24
C ASP A 67 20.18 -16.04 -10.41
N HIS A 68 20.09 -15.01 -9.57
CA HIS A 68 21.20 -14.49 -8.75
C HIS A 68 21.00 -14.70 -7.24
N LEU A 69 20.08 -15.59 -6.83
CA LEU A 69 19.74 -15.79 -5.41
C LEU A 69 20.89 -16.39 -4.61
N ASP A 70 21.62 -17.31 -5.23
CA ASP A 70 22.72 -18.07 -4.64
C ASP A 70 24.10 -17.54 -5.07
N ASP A 71 24.12 -16.38 -5.74
CA ASP A 71 25.38 -15.76 -6.18
C ASP A 71 26.21 -15.33 -4.97
N PRO A 72 27.52 -15.67 -4.97
CA PRO A 72 28.38 -15.38 -3.84
C PRO A 72 28.71 -13.88 -3.79
N GLU A 73 29.07 -13.37 -2.61
CA GLU A 73 29.28 -11.93 -2.37
C GLU A 73 30.36 -11.33 -3.27
N GLU A 74 31.40 -12.12 -3.61
CA GLU A 74 32.51 -11.69 -4.46
C GLU A 74 32.08 -11.32 -5.89
N GLU A 75 30.96 -11.84 -6.38
CA GLU A 75 30.41 -11.44 -7.68
C GLU A 75 29.77 -10.04 -7.61
N TRP A 76 29.13 -9.72 -6.49
CA TRP A 76 28.52 -8.41 -6.26
C TRP A 76 29.57 -7.32 -6.02
N GLU A 77 30.70 -7.65 -5.38
CA GLU A 77 31.81 -6.71 -5.16
C GLU A 77 32.50 -6.23 -6.44
N LYS A 78 32.46 -7.04 -7.51
CA LYS A 78 33.01 -6.69 -8.82
C LYS A 78 32.11 -5.71 -9.59
N LEU A 79 30.85 -5.56 -9.20
CA LEU A 79 29.87 -4.76 -9.93
C LEU A 79 29.95 -3.28 -9.53
N VAL A 80 30.13 -2.41 -10.54
CA VAL A 80 30.02 -0.97 -10.38
C VAL A 80 28.62 -0.53 -10.77
N TRP A 81 27.84 -0.09 -9.78
CA TRP A 81 26.48 0.41 -9.98
C TRP A 81 26.50 1.87 -10.44
N SER A 82 25.61 2.23 -11.36
CA SER A 82 25.39 3.60 -11.78
C SER A 82 23.90 3.90 -11.85
N ASP A 83 23.52 5.11 -11.48
CA ASP A 83 22.17 5.65 -11.62
C ASP A 83 22.25 7.18 -11.61
N GLU A 84 21.20 7.84 -12.10
CA GLU A 84 21.07 9.29 -12.09
C GLU A 84 19.99 9.71 -11.09
N THR A 85 20.31 10.69 -10.23
CA THR A 85 19.33 11.25 -9.29
C THR A 85 19.26 12.76 -9.39
N LYS A 86 18.05 13.30 -9.20
CA LYS A 86 17.81 14.74 -9.19
C LYS A 86 17.99 15.26 -7.75
N ILE A 87 18.93 16.19 -7.57
CA ILE A 87 19.15 16.88 -6.31
C ILE A 87 18.50 18.26 -6.38
N GLU A 88 17.49 18.49 -5.54
CA GLU A 88 16.81 19.78 -5.42
C GLU A 88 17.22 20.47 -4.12
N LEU A 89 17.49 21.78 -4.17
CA LEU A 89 17.91 22.56 -3.00
C LEU A 89 16.77 22.71 -1.95
N PHE A 90 15.52 22.68 -2.39
CA PHE A 90 14.33 22.70 -1.54
C PHE A 90 13.27 21.72 -2.09
N GLY A 91 12.96 20.65 -1.34
CA GLY A 91 12.00 19.62 -1.77
C GLY A 91 10.55 19.93 -1.39
N LEU A 92 9.60 19.69 -2.30
CA LEU A 92 8.15 19.80 -2.04
C LEU A 92 7.63 18.51 -1.39
N ASN A 93 7.32 18.58 -0.09
CA ASN A 93 6.79 17.44 0.68
C ASN A 93 5.25 17.37 0.69
N SER A 94 4.80 16.12 0.74
CA SER A 94 3.51 15.62 1.26
C SER A 94 2.37 15.33 0.26
N THR A 95 2.12 14.03 0.07
CA THR A 95 0.76 13.51 -0.15
C THR A 95 0.65 12.21 0.64
N VAL A 96 -0.21 12.22 1.65
CA VAL A 96 -0.40 11.17 2.67
C VAL A 96 -1.76 10.50 2.41
N PHE A 97 -1.85 9.16 2.36
CA PHE A 97 -3.08 8.37 2.09
C PHE A 97 -3.09 6.97 2.72
N ALA A 98 -3.93 6.56 3.70
CA ALA A 98 -4.18 5.18 4.30
C ALA A 98 -3.54 3.80 3.80
N SER A 99 -2.71 3.04 4.59
CA SER A 99 -2.36 1.56 4.52
C SER A 99 -1.50 0.93 5.69
N TYR A 100 -2.02 -0.14 6.33
CA TYR A 100 -1.51 -1.06 7.39
C TYR A 100 -0.44 -0.61 8.39
#